data_AF-A0A453T872-F1
#
_entry.id   AF-A0A453T872-F1
#
_cell.length_a   1.000
_cell.length_b   1.000
_cell.length_c   1.000
_cell.angle_alpha   90.00
_cell.angle_beta   90.00
_cell.angle_gamma   90.00
#
_symmetry.space_group_name_H-M   'P 1'
#
loop_
_entity.id
_entity.type
_entity.pdbx_description
1 polymer ?
#
loop_
_entity_poly.entity_id
_entity_poly.type
_entity_poly.pdbx_seq_one_letter_code
_entity_poly.pdbx_strand_id
1 'polypeptide(L)'
;MDIQMVEFHATDLAHFEYKGRVIPIVLHGCSKLEKATMKFNGTKALAHTFTAVPSILSVKTLHLQAFISKYAQKLPARQQGMFLHLRHMTCQLIVNSNDPNGDNGILQLANCLDVAPRLETLHLHMLCAISSSFSSGEVAGMRRHDHLKTVFMSGFRCYKAQIELACCILRNASVLEQLIIEPRITDKVWAGDCSEWNTDLGQILPGVCEWAQVTSERFRKVISVVGASHHTTEASLAQ
;
A
#
# COMPACT_ATOMS: atom_id res chain seq x y z
N MET A 1 15.47 19.53 23.61
CA MET A 1 15.36 18.11 23.97
C MET A 1 14.70 17.39 22.81
N ASP A 2 15.35 16.35 22.29
CA ASP A 2 14.76 15.50 21.25
C ASP A 2 13.90 14.42 21.88
N ILE A 3 12.64 14.31 21.48
CA ILE A 3 11.75 13.21 21.90
C ILE A 3 12.33 11.90 21.33
N GLN A 4 12.62 10.94 22.20
CA GLN A 4 13.24 9.65 21.86
C GLN A 4 12.25 8.48 21.88
N MET A 5 11.16 8.57 22.65
CA MET A 5 10.15 7.53 22.80
C MET A 5 8.82 8.16 23.20
N VAL A 6 7.72 7.53 22.77
CA VAL A 6 6.38 7.80 23.33
C VAL A 6 5.95 6.56 24.10
N GLU A 7 5.70 6.73 25.39
CA GLU A 7 5.18 5.69 26.26
C GLU A 7 3.91 6.22 26.93
N PHE A 8 2.83 5.42 26.89
CA PHE A 8 1.57 5.80 27.52
C PHE A 8 0.83 4.60 28.08
N HIS A 9 0.11 4.80 29.18
CA HIS A 9 -0.77 3.81 29.79
C HIS A 9 -2.23 4.27 29.69
N ALA A 10 -3.02 3.61 28.84
CA ALA A 10 -4.44 3.94 28.66
C ALA A 10 -5.29 2.70 28.42
N THR A 11 -6.14 2.36 29.39
CA THR A 11 -6.98 1.14 29.33
C THR A 11 -8.14 1.25 28.35
N ASP A 12 -8.68 2.46 28.18
CA ASP A 12 -9.88 2.71 27.38
C ASP A 12 -9.60 3.42 26.05
N LEU A 13 -8.33 3.49 25.64
CA LEU A 13 -7.95 4.12 24.38
C LEU A 13 -8.43 3.28 23.20
N ALA A 14 -9.43 3.78 22.48
CA ALA A 14 -9.95 3.14 21.27
C ALA A 14 -9.17 3.52 20.00
N HIS A 15 -8.59 4.73 19.98
CA HIS A 15 -7.97 5.32 18.81
C HIS A 15 -6.65 5.98 19.18
N PHE A 16 -5.58 5.65 18.45
CA PHE A 16 -4.27 6.26 18.62
C PHE A 16 -3.85 6.97 17.33
N GLU A 17 -3.41 8.22 17.42
CA GLU A 17 -2.81 8.94 16.30
C GLU A 17 -1.45 9.52 16.70
N TYR A 18 -0.44 9.28 15.86
CA TYR A 18 0.89 9.84 15.99
C TYR A 18 1.32 10.51 14.69
N LYS A 19 1.85 11.72 14.79
CA LYS A 19 2.53 12.42 13.70
C LYS A 19 3.87 12.93 14.20
N GLY A 20 4.97 12.52 13.57
CA GLY A 20 6.29 12.93 14.02
C GLY A 20 7.43 12.08 13.46
N ARG A 21 8.59 12.11 14.12
CA ARG A 21 9.77 11.34 13.72
C ARG A 21 9.55 9.84 13.95
N VAL A 22 10.36 9.02 13.29
CA VAL A 22 10.38 7.58 13.54
C VAL A 22 10.99 7.31 14.92
N ILE A 23 10.15 7.10 15.93
CA ILE A 23 10.53 6.80 17.32
C ILE A 23 9.73 5.60 17.84
N PRO A 24 10.27 4.80 18.78
CA PRO A 24 9.51 3.75 19.46
C PRO A 24 8.23 4.30 20.10
N ILE A 25 7.14 3.55 19.94
CA ILE A 25 5.84 3.84 20.54
C ILE A 25 5.45 2.61 21.35
N VAL A 26 5.32 2.79 22.65
CA VAL A 26 4.94 1.72 23.58
C VAL A 26 3.60 2.09 24.20
N LEU A 27 2.57 1.30 23.89
CA LEU A 27 1.22 1.49 24.43
C LEU A 27 0.94 0.37 25.43
N HIS A 28 0.77 0.73 26.70
CA HIS A 28 0.48 -0.19 27.79
C HIS A 28 -1.00 -0.20 28.14
N GLY A 29 -1.55 -1.39 28.38
CA GLY A 29 -2.93 -1.55 28.83
C GLY A 29 -4.00 -1.28 27.77
N CYS A 30 -3.65 -1.00 26.52
CA CYS A 30 -4.60 -0.58 25.47
C CYS A 30 -5.40 -1.74 24.84
N SER A 31 -6.08 -2.56 25.65
CA SER A 31 -6.85 -3.72 25.16
C SER A 31 -8.04 -3.35 24.28
N LYS A 32 -8.54 -2.11 24.37
CA LYS A 32 -9.64 -1.59 23.55
C LYS A 32 -9.18 -0.86 22.29
N LEU A 33 -7.88 -0.84 21.98
CA LEU A 33 -7.35 -0.13 20.83
C LEU A 33 -7.77 -0.83 19.53
N GLU A 34 -8.62 -0.17 18.75
CA GLU A 34 -9.14 -0.72 17.50
C GLU A 34 -8.46 -0.13 16.28
N LYS A 35 -8.02 1.13 16.38
CA LYS A 35 -7.43 1.87 15.26
C LYS A 35 -6.18 2.62 15.65
N ALA A 36 -5.14 2.49 14.83
CA ALA A 36 -3.92 3.28 14.93
C ALA A 36 -3.66 4.04 13.62
N THR A 37 -3.28 5.31 13.75
CA THR A 37 -2.85 6.18 12.67
C THR A 37 -1.41 6.62 12.96
N MET A 38 -0.47 6.31 12.08
CA MET A 38 0.93 6.71 12.20
C MET A 38 1.37 7.48 10.97
N LYS A 39 1.84 8.71 11.19
CA LYS A 39 2.36 9.60 10.15
C LYS A 39 3.82 9.92 10.48
N PHE A 40 4.72 9.09 9.95
CA PHE A 40 6.13 9.19 10.26
C PHE A 40 6.91 10.01 9.24
N ASN A 41 7.75 10.90 9.75
CA ASN A 41 8.72 11.66 8.99
C ASN A 41 10.02 10.85 8.93
N GLY A 42 10.23 10.11 7.83
CA GLY A 42 11.47 9.39 7.56
C GLY A 42 11.29 8.10 6.77
N THR A 43 12.38 7.63 6.15
CA THR A 43 12.41 6.45 5.27
C THR A 43 12.39 5.11 6.02
N LYS A 44 12.56 5.13 7.35
CA LYS A 44 12.51 3.93 8.21
C LYS A 44 11.11 3.64 8.76
N ALA A 45 10.12 4.46 8.40
CA ALA A 45 8.76 4.40 8.93
C ALA A 45 8.07 3.05 8.74
N LEU A 46 8.18 2.48 7.54
CA LEU A 46 7.59 1.18 7.21
C LEU A 46 8.19 0.08 8.10
N ALA A 47 9.52 -0.08 8.05
CA ALA A 47 10.22 -1.09 8.84
C ALA A 47 9.95 -0.94 10.35
N HIS A 48 10.03 0.29 10.86
CA HIS A 48 9.80 0.58 12.28
C HIS A 48 8.40 0.20 12.74
N THR A 49 7.38 0.55 11.96
CA THR A 49 5.98 0.22 12.26
C THR A 49 5.78 -1.29 12.46
N PHE A 50 6.35 -2.11 11.57
CA PHE A 50 6.12 -3.55 11.59
C PHE A 50 7.11 -4.34 12.46
N THR A 51 8.19 -3.72 12.97
CA THR A 51 9.20 -4.42 13.79
C THR A 51 9.28 -3.94 15.24
N ALA A 52 8.95 -2.67 15.49
CA ALA A 52 9.26 -1.99 16.75
C ALA A 52 8.02 -1.43 17.47
N VAL A 53 6.80 -1.73 17.00
CA VAL A 53 5.56 -1.28 17.64
C VAL A 53 4.66 -2.47 18.05
N PRO A 54 5.02 -3.18 19.15
CA PRO A 54 4.30 -4.38 19.60
C PRO A 54 2.85 -4.14 20.01
N SER A 55 2.51 -2.93 20.45
CA SER A 55 1.16 -2.66 20.95
C SER A 55 0.12 -2.45 19.85
N ILE A 56 0.54 -2.20 18.60
CA ILE A 56 -0.40 -2.06 17.48
C ILE A 56 -0.81 -3.44 16.93
N LEU A 57 -0.18 -4.52 17.40
CA LEU A 57 -0.51 -5.88 16.96
C LEU A 57 -1.97 -6.29 17.24
N SER A 58 -2.65 -5.63 18.19
CA SER A 58 -4.06 -5.88 18.52
C SER A 58 -5.07 -5.05 17.71
N VAL A 59 -4.63 -4.06 16.93
CA VAL A 59 -5.58 -3.19 16.22
C VAL A 59 -6.24 -3.91 15.06
N LYS A 60 -7.48 -3.51 14.76
CA LYS A 60 -8.23 -3.98 13.59
C LYS A 60 -7.95 -3.13 12.35
N THR A 61 -7.62 -1.85 12.56
CA THR A 61 -7.40 -0.88 11.50
C THR A 61 -6.09 -0.13 11.69
N LEU A 62 -5.23 -0.13 10.66
CA LEU A 62 -3.97 0.58 10.63
C LEU A 62 -3.95 1.57 9.47
N HIS A 63 -3.68 2.84 9.76
CA HIS A 63 -3.34 3.84 8.77
C HIS A 63 -1.88 4.25 8.93
N LEU A 64 -1.08 4.07 7.90
CA LEU A 64 0.34 4.38 7.90
C LEU A 64 0.67 5.36 6.77
N GLN A 65 1.25 6.51 7.11
CA GLN A 65 1.90 7.39 6.16
C GLN A 65 3.42 7.29 6.34
N ALA A 66 4.11 6.97 5.25
CA ALA A 66 5.55 6.68 5.27
C ALA A 66 6.24 7.13 3.98
N PHE A 67 7.53 7.45 4.11
CA PHE A 67 8.43 7.61 2.98
C PHE A 67 9.11 6.28 2.68
N ILE A 68 9.18 5.90 1.40
CA ILE A 68 9.91 4.72 0.95
C ILE A 68 10.98 5.15 -0.06
N SER A 69 12.16 4.56 0.07
CA SER A 69 13.27 4.72 -0.87
C SER A 69 14.14 3.47 -0.90
N LYS A 70 15.08 3.41 -1.85
CA LYS A 70 16.08 2.32 -1.94
C LYS A 70 16.94 2.13 -0.69
N TYR A 71 17.08 3.19 0.10
CA TYR A 71 17.85 3.20 1.35
C TYR A 71 16.99 2.90 2.57
N ALA A 72 15.71 2.60 2.38
CA ALA A 72 14.83 2.21 3.47
C ALA A 72 15.34 0.90 4.08
N GLN A 73 15.29 0.83 5.41
CA GLN A 73 15.62 -0.38 6.14
C GLN A 73 14.71 -1.51 5.66
N LYS A 74 15.30 -2.62 5.20
CA LYS A 74 14.52 -3.77 4.75
C LYS A 74 13.84 -4.41 5.95
N LEU A 75 12.54 -4.71 5.78
CA LEU A 75 11.84 -5.58 6.73
C LEU A 75 12.57 -6.93 6.82
N PRO A 76 12.76 -7.49 8.02
CA PRO A 76 13.33 -8.82 8.15
C PRO A 76 12.44 -9.79 7.37
N ALA A 77 13.05 -10.56 6.46
CA ALA A 77 12.31 -11.57 5.73
C ALA A 77 11.72 -12.57 6.73
N ARG A 78 10.43 -12.89 6.58
CA ARG A 78 9.74 -13.99 7.29
C ARG A 78 9.40 -13.78 8.76
N GLN A 79 9.31 -12.56 9.28
CA GLN A 79 8.63 -12.35 10.57
C GLN A 79 7.15 -12.77 10.45
N GLN A 80 6.65 -13.48 11.45
CA GLN A 80 5.36 -14.17 11.38
C GLN A 80 4.48 -13.80 12.57
N GLY A 81 3.17 -13.73 12.32
CA GLY A 81 2.16 -13.65 13.39
C GLY A 81 2.13 -12.34 14.16
N MET A 82 2.66 -11.27 13.56
CA MET A 82 2.40 -9.91 14.02
C MET A 82 1.01 -9.47 13.50
N PHE A 83 0.41 -8.41 14.05
CA PHE A 83 -0.86 -7.83 13.61
C PHE A 83 -1.99 -8.86 13.35
N LEU A 84 -2.12 -9.86 14.23
CA LEU A 84 -3.06 -10.97 14.06
C LEU A 84 -4.53 -10.54 14.01
N HIS A 85 -4.83 -9.36 14.54
CA HIS A 85 -6.18 -8.80 14.58
C HIS A 85 -6.43 -7.78 13.47
N LEU A 86 -5.41 -7.42 12.70
CA LEU A 86 -5.49 -6.41 11.65
C LEU A 86 -6.31 -6.93 10.48
N ARG A 87 -7.39 -6.22 10.17
CA ARG A 87 -8.32 -6.52 9.07
C ARG A 87 -8.25 -5.46 7.99
N HIS A 88 -7.95 -4.21 8.35
CA HIS A 88 -7.94 -3.10 7.42
C HIS A 88 -6.62 -2.34 7.50
N MET A 89 -5.93 -2.20 6.38
CA MET A 89 -4.68 -1.46 6.30
C MET A 89 -4.74 -0.43 5.18
N THR A 90 -4.39 0.81 5.50
CA THR A 90 -4.21 1.89 4.54
C THR A 90 -2.78 2.40 4.63
N CYS A 91 -2.04 2.35 3.53
CA CYS A 91 -0.70 2.91 3.43
C CYS A 91 -0.69 4.09 2.45
N GLN A 92 -0.28 5.26 2.94
CA GLN A 92 0.04 6.45 2.14
C GLN A 92 1.56 6.53 1.98
N LEU A 93 2.04 6.24 0.79
CA LEU A 93 3.46 6.02 0.53
C LEU A 93 4.00 7.08 -0.41
N ILE A 94 4.98 7.84 0.08
CA ILE A 94 5.75 8.78 -0.73
C ILE A 94 7.00 8.04 -1.19
N VAL A 95 7.04 7.73 -2.49
CA VAL A 95 8.11 6.94 -3.10
C VAL A 95 9.09 7.89 -3.78
N ASN A 96 10.25 8.07 -3.16
CA ASN A 96 11.34 8.84 -3.72
C ASN A 96 12.34 7.89 -4.38
N SER A 97 12.41 7.91 -5.71
CA SER A 97 13.44 7.20 -6.46
C SER A 97 14.07 8.11 -7.51
N ASN A 98 15.37 8.34 -7.39
CA ASN A 98 16.17 9.01 -8.41
C ASN A 98 16.50 8.06 -9.59
N ASP A 99 16.16 6.78 -9.45
CA ASP A 99 16.39 5.75 -10.44
C ASP A 99 15.05 5.08 -10.79
N PRO A 100 14.54 5.24 -12.02
CA PRO A 100 13.37 4.50 -12.52
C PRO A 100 13.45 2.99 -12.27
N ASN A 101 14.67 2.47 -12.37
CA ASN A 101 14.98 1.05 -12.51
C ASN A 101 15.53 0.43 -11.22
N GLY A 102 15.78 1.25 -10.20
CA GLY A 102 16.31 0.83 -8.91
C GLY A 102 15.24 0.27 -7.97
N ASP A 103 15.67 -0.47 -6.95
CA ASP A 103 14.81 -0.91 -5.84
C ASP A 103 14.18 0.31 -5.17
N ASN A 104 12.90 0.59 -5.43
CA ASN A 104 12.19 1.74 -4.85
C ASN A 104 11.53 1.39 -3.51
N GLY A 105 11.78 0.19 -2.97
CA GLY A 105 11.26 -0.28 -1.69
C GLY A 105 9.78 -0.68 -1.68
N ILE A 106 9.03 -0.48 -2.78
CA ILE A 106 7.60 -0.87 -2.87
C ILE A 106 7.42 -2.36 -2.62
N LEU A 107 8.34 -3.20 -3.09
CA LEU A 107 8.26 -4.66 -2.89
C LEU A 107 8.36 -5.08 -1.41
N GLN A 108 8.87 -4.21 -0.53
CA GLN A 108 8.87 -4.50 0.90
C GLN A 108 7.45 -4.58 1.48
N LEU A 109 6.45 -4.04 0.79
CA LEU A 109 5.03 -4.18 1.16
C LEU A 109 4.57 -5.64 1.11
N ALA A 110 5.17 -6.50 0.29
CA ALA A 110 4.90 -7.93 0.33
C ALA A 110 5.24 -8.51 1.72
N ASN A 111 6.34 -8.07 2.33
CA ASN A 111 6.70 -8.47 3.69
C ASN A 111 5.73 -7.88 4.74
N CYS A 112 5.15 -6.70 4.50
CA CYS A 112 4.10 -6.14 5.36
C CYS A 112 2.83 -7.01 5.36
N LEU A 113 2.53 -7.71 4.27
CA LEU A 113 1.39 -8.61 4.19
C LEU A 113 1.65 -9.92 4.93
N ASP A 114 2.89 -10.42 4.93
CA ASP A 114 3.28 -11.61 5.69
C ASP A 114 3.09 -11.45 7.21
N VAL A 115 3.23 -10.21 7.70
CA VAL A 115 3.05 -9.86 9.11
C VAL A 115 1.60 -9.48 9.45
N ALA A 116 0.64 -9.66 8.55
CA ALA A 116 -0.78 -9.36 8.80
C ALA A 116 -1.71 -10.43 8.19
N PRO A 117 -1.63 -11.70 8.64
CA PRO A 117 -2.25 -12.84 7.95
C PRO A 117 -3.79 -12.81 7.89
N ARG A 118 -4.44 -11.99 8.72
CA ARG A 118 -5.90 -11.83 8.77
C ARG A 118 -6.40 -10.58 8.04
N LEU A 119 -5.54 -9.90 7.28
CA LEU A 119 -5.91 -8.71 6.56
C LEU A 119 -7.02 -9.02 5.54
N GLU A 120 -8.11 -8.25 5.59
CA GLU A 120 -9.28 -8.40 4.73
C GLU A 120 -9.26 -7.36 3.59
N THR A 121 -8.79 -6.15 3.88
CA THR A 121 -8.75 -5.04 2.93
C THR A 121 -7.41 -4.30 2.97
N LEU A 122 -6.83 -4.03 1.80
CA LEU A 122 -5.60 -3.25 1.67
C LEU A 122 -5.83 -2.04 0.76
N HIS A 123 -5.53 -0.84 1.25
CA HIS A 123 -5.52 0.38 0.45
C HIS A 123 -4.08 0.91 0.37
N LEU A 124 -3.53 0.97 -0.83
CA LEU A 124 -2.22 1.51 -1.12
C LEU A 124 -2.38 2.78 -1.94
N HIS A 125 -1.99 3.91 -1.37
CA HIS A 125 -1.94 5.19 -2.06
C HIS A 125 -0.48 5.54 -2.29
N MET A 126 -0.04 5.52 -3.55
CA MET A 126 1.36 5.73 -3.90
C MET A 126 1.53 7.07 -4.61
N LEU A 127 2.36 7.93 -4.04
CA LEU A 127 2.85 9.13 -4.71
C LEU A 127 4.28 8.84 -5.17
N CYS A 128 4.42 8.53 -6.45
CA CYS A 128 5.68 8.17 -7.08
C CYS A 128 6.28 9.38 -7.79
N ALA A 129 7.36 9.94 -7.27
CA ALA A 129 8.19 10.92 -7.96
C ALA A 129 9.32 10.17 -8.70
N ILE A 130 8.97 9.57 -9.85
CA ILE A 130 9.87 8.68 -10.61
C ILE A 130 10.06 9.22 -12.04
N SER A 131 11.30 9.40 -12.50
CA SER A 131 11.62 9.49 -13.94
C SER A 131 11.59 8.09 -14.55
N SER A 132 11.25 7.94 -15.82
CA SER A 132 10.70 6.71 -16.44
C SER A 132 11.67 5.55 -16.73
N SER A 133 11.17 4.30 -16.60
CA SER A 133 11.37 3.10 -17.45
C SER A 133 11.21 1.77 -16.67
N PHE A 134 10.98 0.68 -17.41
CA PHE A 134 10.70 -0.68 -16.91
C PHE A 134 11.99 -1.46 -16.66
N SER A 135 12.00 -2.32 -15.63
CA SER A 135 13.03 -3.36 -15.48
C SER A 135 12.42 -4.65 -14.89
N SER A 136 13.19 -5.71 -14.66
CA SER A 136 12.77 -7.01 -14.09
C SER A 136 13.47 -7.26 -12.75
N GLY A 137 12.73 -7.63 -11.70
CA GLY A 137 13.23 -7.76 -10.34
C GLY A 137 12.61 -8.98 -9.68
N GLU A 138 13.42 -9.76 -8.97
CA GLU A 138 12.89 -10.92 -8.27
C GLU A 138 11.97 -10.46 -7.13
N VAL A 139 10.69 -10.82 -7.28
CA VAL A 139 9.68 -10.62 -6.26
C VAL A 139 10.09 -11.41 -5.02
N ALA A 140 10.36 -10.70 -3.91
CA ALA A 140 10.37 -11.33 -2.59
C ALA A 140 9.02 -12.04 -2.41
N GLY A 141 9.04 -13.37 -2.35
CA GLY A 141 7.81 -14.16 -2.34
C GLY A 141 6.93 -13.79 -1.14
N MET A 142 5.75 -13.23 -1.41
CA MET A 142 4.68 -13.08 -0.42
C MET A 142 4.11 -14.44 -0.08
N ARG A 143 3.75 -14.67 1.19
CA ARG A 143 3.06 -15.89 1.60
C ARG A 143 1.60 -15.89 1.16
N ARG A 144 1.02 -17.08 1.11
CA ARG A 144 -0.41 -17.26 0.87
C ARG A 144 -1.22 -16.46 1.90
N HIS A 145 -2.22 -15.74 1.40
CA HIS A 145 -3.09 -14.90 2.21
C HIS A 145 -4.55 -15.36 2.03
N ASP A 146 -5.12 -15.94 3.07
CA ASP A 146 -6.43 -16.61 2.98
C ASP A 146 -7.63 -15.72 3.34
N HIS A 147 -7.37 -14.48 3.79
CA HIS A 147 -8.42 -13.55 4.21
C HIS A 147 -8.53 -12.26 3.37
N LEU A 148 -7.56 -11.97 2.50
CA LEU A 148 -7.49 -10.69 1.78
C LEU A 148 -8.48 -10.72 0.60
N LYS A 149 -9.55 -9.94 0.73
CA LYS A 149 -10.67 -9.89 -0.21
C LYS A 149 -10.55 -8.75 -1.20
N THR A 150 -10.16 -7.56 -0.73
CA THR A 150 -10.10 -6.37 -1.57
C THR A 150 -8.76 -5.67 -1.46
N VAL A 151 -8.24 -5.27 -2.62
CA VAL A 151 -7.05 -4.42 -2.70
C VAL A 151 -7.35 -3.22 -3.59
N PHE A 152 -7.00 -2.04 -3.10
CA PHE A 152 -7.10 -0.79 -3.83
C PHE A 152 -5.71 -0.18 -3.98
N MET A 153 -5.31 0.20 -5.19
CA MET A 153 -4.01 0.81 -5.49
C MET A 153 -4.21 2.11 -6.28
N SER A 154 -4.00 3.27 -5.64
CA SER A 154 -4.00 4.58 -6.32
C SER A 154 -2.59 5.05 -6.67
N GLY A 155 -2.48 5.94 -7.66
CA GLY A 155 -1.20 6.36 -8.24
C GLY A 155 -0.51 5.23 -9.01
N PHE A 156 -1.27 4.28 -9.54
CA PHE A 156 -0.75 3.12 -10.25
C PHE A 156 -0.45 3.46 -11.71
N ARG A 157 0.82 3.55 -12.06
CA ARG A 157 1.28 3.96 -13.40
C ARG A 157 1.92 2.82 -14.19
N CYS A 158 1.60 1.57 -13.84
CA CYS A 158 2.26 0.40 -14.41
C CYS A 158 3.79 0.41 -14.22
N TYR A 159 4.29 1.09 -13.18
CA TYR A 159 5.70 0.93 -12.83
C TYR A 159 5.96 -0.51 -12.42
N LYS A 160 7.13 -1.02 -12.81
CA LYS A 160 7.55 -2.40 -12.52
C LYS A 160 7.22 -2.86 -11.11
N ALA A 161 7.69 -2.13 -10.09
CA ALA A 161 7.50 -2.56 -8.70
C ALA A 161 6.03 -2.60 -8.28
N GLN A 162 5.18 -1.75 -8.88
CA GLN A 162 3.73 -1.78 -8.68
C GLN A 162 3.11 -3.02 -9.35
N ILE A 163 3.51 -3.31 -10.59
CA ILE A 163 3.08 -4.51 -11.33
C ILE A 163 3.49 -5.78 -10.58
N GLU A 164 4.74 -5.85 -10.13
CA GLU A 164 5.30 -6.97 -9.39
C GLU A 164 4.56 -7.19 -8.07
N LEU A 165 4.31 -6.12 -7.30
CA LEU A 165 3.51 -6.20 -6.08
C LEU A 165 2.07 -6.67 -6.37
N ALA A 166 1.41 -6.11 -7.39
CA ALA A 166 0.06 -6.50 -7.78
C ALA A 166 -0.01 -7.97 -8.20
N CYS A 167 0.94 -8.43 -9.03
CA CYS A 167 1.06 -9.83 -9.42
C CYS A 167 1.33 -10.74 -8.21
N CYS A 168 2.13 -10.27 -7.25
CA CYS A 168 2.41 -11.01 -6.02
C CYS A 168 1.14 -11.20 -5.17
N ILE A 169 0.34 -10.15 -5.01
CA ILE A 169 -0.96 -10.18 -4.33
C ILE A 169 -1.93 -11.12 -5.07
N LEU A 170 -2.07 -10.95 -6.39
CA LEU A 170 -2.96 -11.78 -7.22
C LEU A 170 -2.59 -13.25 -7.15
N ARG A 171 -1.29 -13.58 -7.08
CA ARG A 171 -0.83 -14.96 -6.94
C ARG A 171 -1.15 -15.55 -5.57
N ASN A 172 -0.97 -14.78 -4.50
CA ASN A 172 -0.92 -15.31 -3.15
C ASN A 172 -2.22 -15.12 -2.33
N ALA A 173 -3.05 -14.12 -2.65
CA ALA A 173 -4.31 -13.88 -1.95
C ALA A 173 -5.43 -14.76 -2.51
N SER A 174 -5.69 -15.94 -1.92
CA SER A 174 -6.54 -16.96 -2.54
C SER A 174 -8.02 -16.58 -2.63
N VAL A 175 -8.51 -15.78 -1.68
CA VAL A 175 -9.91 -15.32 -1.61
C VAL A 175 -10.11 -13.92 -2.16
N LEU A 176 -9.12 -13.39 -2.90
CA LEU A 176 -9.20 -12.04 -3.45
C LEU A 176 -10.37 -11.93 -4.44
N GLU A 177 -11.34 -11.10 -4.07
CA GLU A 177 -12.56 -10.83 -4.84
C GLU A 177 -12.27 -9.78 -5.92
N GLN A 178 -11.51 -8.72 -5.57
CA GLN A 178 -11.24 -7.62 -6.49
C GLN A 178 -9.90 -6.93 -6.21
N LEU A 179 -9.17 -6.62 -7.28
CA LEU A 179 -8.09 -5.63 -7.30
C LEU A 179 -8.58 -4.39 -8.04
N ILE A 180 -8.63 -3.25 -7.37
CA ILE A 180 -9.01 -1.97 -7.95
C ILE A 180 -7.76 -1.12 -8.13
N ILE A 181 -7.60 -0.58 -9.33
CA ILE A 181 -6.44 0.20 -9.72
C ILE A 181 -6.91 1.58 -10.16
N GLU A 182 -6.30 2.61 -9.61
CA GLU A 182 -6.54 3.99 -10.00
C GLU A 182 -5.20 4.62 -10.40
N PRO A 183 -5.01 5.04 -11.67
CA PRO A 183 -3.79 5.73 -12.07
C PRO A 183 -3.60 7.07 -11.38
N ARG A 184 -4.72 7.69 -10.98
CA ARG A 184 -4.76 9.00 -10.35
C ARG A 184 -4.36 8.97 -8.89
N ILE A 185 -3.85 10.10 -8.44
CA ILE A 185 -3.69 10.45 -7.03
C ILE A 185 -4.77 11.48 -6.67
N THR A 186 -5.37 11.37 -5.48
CA THR A 186 -6.44 12.28 -5.04
C THR A 186 -6.03 13.15 -3.85
N ASP A 187 -6.41 14.42 -3.90
CA ASP A 187 -6.24 15.42 -2.84
C ASP A 187 -7.04 15.10 -1.57
N LYS A 188 -8.01 14.17 -1.66
CA LYS A 188 -8.70 13.65 -0.47
C LYS A 188 -7.78 12.81 0.42
N VAL A 189 -6.78 12.18 -0.18
CA VAL A 189 -5.83 11.29 0.49
C VAL A 189 -4.57 12.05 0.88
N TRP A 190 -4.11 12.96 0.02
CA TRP A 190 -2.90 13.74 0.22
C TRP A 190 -3.26 15.19 0.52
N ALA A 191 -2.76 15.72 1.63
CA ALA A 191 -2.97 17.13 1.96
C ALA A 191 -2.13 18.01 1.01
N GLY A 192 -2.76 18.54 -0.05
CA GLY A 192 -2.13 19.42 -1.06
C GLY A 192 -2.72 19.21 -2.45
N ASP A 193 -2.46 20.15 -3.35
CA ASP A 193 -2.85 20.01 -4.77
C ASP A 193 -2.00 18.92 -5.42
N CYS A 194 -2.59 17.78 -5.79
CA CYS A 194 -1.88 16.69 -6.42
C CYS A 194 -1.78 16.79 -7.95
N SER A 195 -2.20 17.92 -8.56
CA SER A 195 -2.29 18.09 -10.02
C SER A 195 -0.96 17.83 -10.72
N GLU A 196 0.15 18.32 -10.16
CA GLU A 196 1.51 18.12 -10.68
C GLU A 196 1.92 16.65 -10.75
N TRP A 197 1.37 15.79 -9.89
CA TRP A 197 1.62 14.35 -9.90
C TRP A 197 0.59 13.57 -10.69
N ASN A 198 -0.34 14.23 -11.38
CA ASN A 198 -1.37 13.63 -12.23
C ASN A 198 -1.12 13.95 -13.71
N THR A 199 0.14 14.19 -14.11
CA THR A 199 0.50 14.35 -15.52
C THR A 199 0.33 13.05 -16.31
N ASP A 200 0.11 13.21 -17.61
CA ASP A 200 0.11 12.14 -18.62
C ASP A 200 -0.92 11.02 -18.40
N LEU A 201 -1.92 11.23 -17.53
CA LEU A 201 -2.96 10.26 -17.21
C LEU A 201 -3.66 9.71 -18.46
N GLY A 202 -3.99 10.57 -19.42
CA GLY A 202 -4.62 10.16 -20.68
C GLY A 202 -3.72 9.28 -21.55
N GLN A 203 -2.40 9.46 -21.48
CA GLN A 203 -1.42 8.67 -22.24
C GLN A 203 -1.19 7.30 -21.59
N ILE A 204 -1.18 7.23 -20.25
CA ILE A 204 -0.92 5.97 -19.52
C ILE A 204 -2.16 5.08 -19.38
N LEU A 205 -3.37 5.68 -19.36
CA LEU A 205 -4.60 4.94 -19.08
C LEU A 205 -4.84 3.75 -20.03
N PRO A 206 -4.62 3.85 -21.37
CA PRO A 206 -4.73 2.70 -22.25
C PRO A 206 -3.83 1.54 -21.85
N GLY A 207 -2.56 1.82 -21.51
CA GLY A 207 -1.61 0.81 -21.07
C GLY A 207 -1.97 0.19 -19.71
N VAL A 208 -2.55 0.97 -18.79
CA VAL A 208 -3.07 0.44 -17.53
C VAL A 208 -4.27 -0.48 -17.76
N CYS A 209 -5.19 -0.10 -18.64
CA CYS A 209 -6.36 -0.92 -19.00
C CYS A 209 -5.94 -2.23 -19.69
N GLU A 210 -5.02 -2.16 -20.66
CA GLU A 210 -4.46 -3.34 -21.33
C GLU A 210 -3.79 -4.28 -20.33
N TRP A 211 -2.92 -3.73 -19.46
CA TRP A 211 -2.27 -4.51 -18.41
C TRP A 211 -3.30 -5.18 -17.48
N ALA A 212 -4.34 -4.45 -17.07
CA ALA A 212 -5.38 -4.97 -16.19
C ALA A 212 -6.16 -6.11 -16.84
N GLN A 213 -6.50 -5.98 -18.13
CA GLN A 213 -7.18 -7.03 -18.87
C GLN A 213 -6.33 -8.30 -19.00
N VAL A 214 -5.10 -8.18 -19.52
CA VAL A 214 -4.18 -9.31 -19.71
C VAL A 214 -3.87 -10.00 -18.37
N THR A 215 -3.68 -9.21 -17.31
CA THR A 215 -3.36 -9.74 -15.98
C THR A 215 -4.60 -10.40 -15.34
N SER A 216 -5.78 -9.83 -15.52
CA SER A 216 -7.05 -10.41 -15.07
C SER A 216 -7.27 -11.80 -15.68
N GLU A 217 -7.09 -11.92 -17.00
CA GLU A 217 -7.19 -13.20 -17.73
C GLU A 217 -6.15 -14.21 -17.23
N ARG A 218 -4.90 -13.77 -17.07
CA ARG A 218 -3.78 -14.61 -16.58
C ARG A 218 -4.04 -15.20 -15.20
N PHE A 219 -4.57 -14.41 -14.26
CA PHE A 219 -4.78 -14.83 -12.88
C PHE A 219 -6.21 -15.31 -12.57
N ARG A 220 -7.13 -15.16 -13.53
CA ARG A 220 -8.57 -15.43 -13.37
C ARG A 220 -9.18 -14.70 -12.16
N LYS A 221 -8.85 -13.41 -12.02
CA LYS A 221 -9.28 -12.55 -10.92
C LYS A 221 -9.69 -11.19 -11.43
N VAL A 222 -10.72 -10.60 -10.84
CA VAL A 222 -11.25 -9.31 -11.27
C VAL A 222 -10.24 -8.20 -10.97
N ILE A 223 -9.82 -7.49 -12.03
CA ILE A 223 -9.05 -6.25 -11.95
C ILE A 223 -9.88 -5.13 -12.56
N SER A 224 -10.18 -4.10 -11.78
CA SER A 224 -10.98 -2.95 -12.22
C SER A 224 -10.12 -1.70 -12.27
N VAL A 225 -10.24 -0.91 -13.34
CA VAL A 225 -9.52 0.36 -13.50
C VAL A 225 -10.49 1.52 -13.31
N VAL A 226 -10.22 2.37 -12.32
CA VAL A 226 -10.99 3.59 -12.03
C VAL A 226 -10.49 4.72 -12.92
N GLY A 227 -11.41 5.45 -13.56
CA GLY A 227 -11.09 6.54 -14.48
C GLY A 227 -11.13 6.16 -15.97
N ALA A 228 -11.35 4.87 -16.29
CA ALA A 228 -11.83 4.48 -17.61
C ALA A 228 -13.31 4.88 -17.72
N SER A 229 -13.60 6.00 -18.40
CA SER A 229 -14.98 6.25 -18.84
C SER A 229 -15.41 5.07 -19.70
N HIS A 230 -16.59 4.51 -19.40
CA HIS A 230 -17.31 3.63 -20.30
C HIS A 230 -17.57 4.38 -21.62
N HIS A 231 -16.65 4.29 -22.58
CA HIS A 231 -17.00 4.50 -23.98
C HIS A 231 -17.60 3.20 -24.49
N THR A 232 -18.81 2.92 -24.03
CA THR A 232 -19.67 1.95 -24.73
C THR A 232 -20.10 2.64 -26.02
N THR A 233 -19.71 2.01 -27.11
CA THR A 233 -20.01 2.35 -28.48
C THR A 233 -21.52 2.40 -28.69
N GLU A 234 -22.12 3.59 -28.76
CA GLU A 234 -23.35 3.78 -29.51
C GLU A 234 -22.96 4.02 -30.97
N ALA A 235 -22.83 2.91 -31.70
CA ALA A 235 -22.89 2.92 -33.15
C ALA A 235 -23.99 1.97 -33.59
N SER A 236 -24.82 2.46 -34.51
CA SER A 236 -25.90 1.81 -35.25
C SER A 236 -27.21 1.57 -34.51
N LEU A 237 -28.17 2.47 -34.76
CA LEU A 237 -29.49 2.13 -35.29
C LEU A 237 -30.18 3.44 -35.73
N ALA A 238 -29.90 3.84 -36.97
CA ALA A 238 -30.78 4.68 -37.76
C ALA A 238 -30.83 4.06 -39.16
N GLN A 239 -31.81 3.19 -39.36
CA GLN A 239 -32.48 3.01 -40.65
C GLN A 239 -33.77 3.80 -40.59
#